data_AF-A0A183LRU3-F1
#
_entry.id   AF-A0A183LRU3-F1
#
_cell.length_a   1.000
_cell.length_b   1.000
_cell.length_c   1.000
_cell.angle_alpha   90.00
_cell.angle_beta   90.00
_cell.angle_gamma   90.00
#
_symmetry.space_group_name_H-M   'P 1'
#
loop_
_entity.id
_entity.type
_entity.pdbx_description
1 polymer ?
#
loop_
_entity_poly.entity_id
_entity_poly.type
_entity_poly.pdbx_seq_one_letter_code
_entity_poly.pdbx_strand_id
1 'polypeptide(L)'
;MPFWPDNIEAWFCYAEADFSEQRVIDTHAQILAVVKALPREFNRYVTPSMFTSDVSEPYEILKRSILKRGDLTDRQRLDQLFNNIDLQHGSATDMLQRMREVIGLKTFDEGLIKQFFLSKLPQRVQAVLVSFQNNALNELAASADRILLTYLLTYLLTPVTPREGA
;
A
#
# COMPACT_ATOMS: atom_id res chain seq x y z
N MET A 1 -9.50 -13.95 21.49
CA MET A 1 -9.24 -13.91 20.04
C MET A 1 -7.76 -13.65 19.79
N PRO A 2 -7.03 -14.53 19.07
CA PRO A 2 -5.63 -14.28 18.70
C PRO A 2 -5.54 -13.15 17.66
N PHE A 3 -4.49 -12.32 17.74
CA PHE A 3 -4.24 -11.24 16.78
C PHE A 3 -3.61 -11.75 15.48
N TRP A 4 -4.07 -11.23 14.33
CA TRP A 4 -3.54 -11.60 13.01
C TRP A 4 -2.75 -10.44 12.40
N PRO A 5 -1.42 -10.39 12.59
CA PRO A 5 -0.61 -9.28 12.09
C PRO A 5 -0.54 -9.23 10.56
N ASP A 6 -0.78 -10.36 9.88
CA ASP A 6 -0.74 -10.45 8.42
C ASP A 6 -2.03 -9.94 7.75
N ASN A 7 -3.14 -9.84 8.50
CA ASN A 7 -4.40 -9.30 8.01
C ASN A 7 -5.21 -8.68 9.16
N ILE A 8 -4.78 -7.49 9.59
CA ILE A 8 -5.36 -6.74 10.70
C ILE A 8 -6.82 -6.34 10.40
N GLU A 9 -7.14 -6.06 9.13
CA GLU A 9 -8.50 -5.71 8.70
C GLU A 9 -9.47 -6.88 8.88
N ALA A 10 -9.12 -8.06 8.36
CA ALA A 10 -9.95 -9.26 8.55
C ALA A 10 -10.08 -9.65 10.02
N TRP A 11 -9.04 -9.40 10.82
CA TRP A 11 -9.09 -9.57 12.27
C TRP A 11 -10.15 -8.65 12.91
N PHE A 12 -10.19 -7.36 12.56
CA PHE A 12 -11.23 -6.46 13.08
C PHE A 12 -12.64 -6.89 12.64
N CYS A 13 -12.82 -7.32 11.38
CA CYS A 13 -14.11 -7.83 10.91
C CYS A 13 -14.59 -9.05 11.72
N TYR A 14 -13.69 -9.97 12.05
CA TYR A 14 -14.03 -11.13 12.89
C TYR A 14 -14.33 -10.70 14.33
N ALA A 15 -13.55 -9.78 14.91
CA ALA A 15 -13.78 -9.28 16.26
C ALA A 15 -15.16 -8.62 16.40
N GLU A 16 -15.54 -7.82 15.41
CA GLU A 16 -16.82 -7.12 15.36
C GLU A 16 -18.00 -8.08 15.18
N ALA A 17 -17.83 -9.13 14.38
CA ALA A 17 -18.80 -10.21 14.27
C ALA A 17 -19.00 -10.93 15.62
N ASP A 18 -17.91 -11.26 16.32
CA ASP A 18 -17.96 -11.89 17.65
C ASP A 18 -18.62 -10.99 18.69
N PHE A 19 -18.32 -9.68 18.70
CA PHE A 19 -19.00 -8.71 19.56
C PHE A 19 -20.49 -8.65 19.29
N SER A 20 -20.90 -8.68 18.01
CA SER A 20 -22.30 -8.68 17.61
C SER A 20 -23.02 -9.94 18.09
N GLU A 21 -22.41 -11.12 17.91
CA GLU A 21 -22.95 -12.42 18.36
C GLU A 21 -23.10 -12.47 19.89
N GLN A 22 -22.09 -11.98 20.62
CA GLN A 22 -22.09 -11.92 22.08
C GLN A 22 -22.90 -10.74 22.65
N ARG A 23 -23.51 -9.90 21.80
CA ARG A 23 -24.27 -8.70 22.17
C ARG A 23 -23.47 -7.72 23.04
N VAL A 24 -22.18 -7.58 22.75
CA VAL A 24 -21.31 -6.60 23.41
C VAL A 24 -21.56 -5.22 22.80
N ILE A 25 -22.44 -4.46 23.44
CA ILE A 25 -22.80 -3.08 23.03
C ILE A 25 -21.91 -2.04 23.73
N ASP A 26 -21.30 -2.41 24.85
CA ASP A 26 -20.41 -1.53 25.60
C ASP A 26 -19.08 -1.33 24.86
N THR A 27 -18.88 -0.12 24.36
CA THR A 27 -17.64 0.30 23.67
C THR A 27 -16.40 0.10 24.54
N HIS A 28 -16.53 0.26 25.87
CA HIS A 28 -15.42 0.05 26.79
C HIS A 28 -14.99 -1.43 26.83
N ALA A 29 -15.95 -2.36 26.88
CA ALA A 29 -15.69 -3.80 26.77
C ALA A 29 -15.06 -4.17 25.41
N GLN A 30 -15.53 -3.60 24.30
CA GLN A 30 -14.95 -3.83 22.97
C GLN A 30 -13.48 -3.38 22.89
N ILE A 31 -13.18 -2.17 23.38
CA ILE A 31 -11.81 -1.64 23.45
C ILE A 31 -10.94 -2.56 24.31
N LEU A 32 -11.39 -2.95 25.50
CA LEU A 32 -10.63 -3.84 26.37
C LEU A 32 -10.34 -5.20 25.71
N ALA A 33 -11.30 -5.77 24.99
CA ALA A 33 -11.11 -7.03 24.27
C ALA A 33 -10.04 -6.91 23.18
N VAL A 34 -10.09 -5.82 22.39
CA VAL A 34 -9.06 -5.49 21.39
C VAL A 34 -7.69 -5.31 22.05
N VAL A 35 -7.59 -4.48 23.09
CA VAL A 35 -6.33 -4.19 23.79
C VAL A 35 -5.70 -5.44 24.39
N LYS A 36 -6.52 -6.36 24.94
CA LYS A 36 -6.03 -7.65 25.47
C LYS A 36 -5.47 -8.58 24.40
N ALA A 37 -5.97 -8.50 23.17
CA ALA A 37 -5.52 -9.31 22.06
C ALA A 37 -4.27 -8.71 21.37
N LEU A 38 -4.07 -7.40 21.46
CA LEU A 38 -2.99 -6.71 20.76
C LEU A 38 -1.59 -7.04 21.32
N PRO A 39 -0.58 -7.21 20.45
CA PRO A 39 0.80 -7.26 20.86
C PRO A 39 1.27 -5.94 21.50
N ARG A 40 2.22 -6.01 22.45
CA ARG A 40 2.72 -4.85 23.24
C ARG A 40 3.14 -3.65 22.40
N GLU A 41 3.63 -3.89 21.20
CA GLU A 41 4.06 -2.85 20.28
C GLU A 41 2.94 -1.86 19.91
N PHE A 42 1.68 -2.29 19.96
CA PHE A 42 0.48 -1.46 19.68
C PHE A 42 -0.05 -0.71 20.91
N ASN A 43 0.50 -0.94 22.12
CA ASN A 43 0.01 -0.29 23.34
C ASN A 43 0.10 1.24 23.29
N ARG A 44 1.03 1.79 22.51
CA ARG A 44 1.19 3.24 22.32
C ARG A 44 -0.04 3.93 21.69
N TYR A 45 -0.92 3.18 21.03
CA TYR A 45 -2.13 3.70 20.38
C TYR A 45 -3.34 3.71 21.33
N VAL A 46 -3.21 3.08 22.50
CA VAL A 46 -4.23 3.05 23.53
C VAL A 46 -3.99 4.22 24.45
N THR A 47 -4.79 5.28 24.32
CA THR A 47 -4.69 6.43 25.22
C THR A 47 -5.68 6.30 26.38
N PRO A 48 -5.35 6.75 27.60
CA PRO A 48 -6.28 6.75 28.72
C PRO A 48 -7.59 7.49 28.43
N SER A 49 -7.55 8.50 27.56
CA SER A 49 -8.72 9.25 27.10
C SER A 49 -9.72 8.43 26.29
N MET A 50 -9.34 7.26 25.73
CA MET A 50 -10.31 6.39 25.05
C MET A 50 -11.29 5.73 26.01
N PHE A 51 -10.98 5.72 27.31
CA PHE A 51 -11.84 5.16 28.35
C PHE A 51 -12.68 6.23 29.07
N THR A 52 -12.60 7.49 28.63
CA THR A 52 -13.39 8.59 29.18
C THR A 52 -14.63 8.86 28.33
N SER A 53 -15.72 9.32 28.97
CA SER A 53 -17.06 9.44 28.34
C SER A 53 -17.20 10.60 27.35
N ASP A 54 -16.16 11.42 27.19
CA ASP A 54 -16.11 12.63 26.35
C ASP A 54 -15.64 12.35 24.91
N VAL A 55 -15.07 11.16 24.66
CA VAL A 55 -14.61 10.78 23.32
C VAL A 55 -15.75 10.14 22.54
N SER A 56 -16.08 10.73 21.38
CA SER A 56 -16.99 10.14 20.42
C SER A 56 -16.31 8.99 19.69
N GLU A 57 -16.97 7.82 19.65
CA GLU A 57 -16.53 6.62 18.90
C GLU A 57 -15.08 6.16 19.22
N PRO A 58 -14.71 5.95 20.50
CA PRO A 58 -13.33 5.64 20.88
C PRO A 58 -12.81 4.33 20.27
N TYR A 59 -13.71 3.37 20.03
CA TYR A 59 -13.39 2.12 19.33
C TYR A 59 -12.94 2.38 17.87
N GLU A 60 -13.66 3.21 17.13
CA GLU A 60 -13.31 3.54 15.73
C GLU A 60 -11.99 4.31 15.64
N ILE A 61 -11.68 5.16 16.62
CA ILE A 61 -10.39 5.86 16.70
C ILE A 61 -9.25 4.85 16.92
N LEU A 62 -9.44 3.88 17.81
CA LEU A 62 -8.47 2.84 18.09
C LEU A 62 -8.24 1.95 16.86
N LYS A 63 -9.33 1.47 16.23
CA LYS A 63 -9.31 0.68 15.00
C LYS A 63 -8.52 1.38 13.89
N ARG A 64 -8.86 2.65 13.60
CA ARG A 64 -8.13 3.46 12.61
C ARG A 64 -6.64 3.61 12.92
N SER A 65 -6.29 3.80 14.19
CA SER A 65 -4.90 3.97 14.62
C SER A 65 -4.08 2.70 14.43
N ILE A 66 -4.66 1.54 14.72
CA ILE A 66 -4.01 0.23 14.57
C ILE A 66 -3.86 -0.12 13.09
N LEU A 67 -4.91 0.05 12.30
CA LEU A 67 -4.89 -0.18 10.84
C LEU A 67 -3.82 0.69 10.16
N LYS A 68 -3.81 1.99 10.46
CA LYS A 68 -2.82 2.93 9.89
C LYS A 68 -1.37 2.51 10.19
N ARG A 69 -1.10 1.88 11.33
CA ARG A 69 0.24 1.39 11.64
C ARG A 69 0.57 0.11 10.86
N GLY A 70 -0.40 -0.78 10.67
CA GLY A 70 -0.28 -1.91 9.76
C GLY A 70 0.23 -1.43 8.40
N ASP A 71 -0.47 -0.46 7.81
CA ASP A 71 -0.11 0.14 6.52
C ASP A 71 1.31 0.74 6.51
N LEU A 72 1.70 1.45 7.57
CA LEU A 72 3.05 2.02 7.67
C LEU A 72 4.14 0.93 7.74
N THR A 73 3.86 -0.14 8.47
CA THR A 73 4.78 -1.28 8.60
C THR A 73 4.90 -2.00 7.26
N ASP A 74 3.80 -2.16 6.54
CA ASP A 74 3.78 -2.80 5.23
C ASP A 74 4.42 -1.93 4.17
N ARG A 75 4.23 -0.61 4.18
CA ARG A 75 4.99 0.33 3.35
C ARG A 75 6.49 0.23 3.57
N GLN A 76 6.95 0.22 4.83
CA GLN A 76 8.38 0.08 5.15
C GLN A 76 8.94 -1.26 4.67
N ARG A 77 8.18 -2.35 4.80
CA ARG A 77 8.56 -3.66 4.28
C ARG A 77 8.61 -3.66 2.76
N LEU A 78 7.62 -3.09 2.08
CA LEU A 78 7.58 -2.97 0.62
C LEU A 78 8.74 -2.09 0.10
N ASP A 79 9.05 -0.98 0.77
CA ASP A 79 10.23 -0.16 0.48
C ASP A 79 11.49 -1.04 0.52
N GLN A 80 11.70 -1.79 1.61
CA GLN A 80 12.86 -2.66 1.75
C GLN A 80 12.93 -3.76 0.68
N LEU A 81 11.79 -4.40 0.37
CA LEU A 81 11.69 -5.46 -0.63
C LEU A 81 11.96 -4.94 -2.04
N PHE A 82 11.46 -3.75 -2.36
CA PHE A 82 11.55 -3.16 -3.69
C PHE A 82 12.72 -2.21 -3.88
N ASN A 83 13.55 -1.98 -2.85
CA ASN A 83 14.73 -1.14 -2.96
C ASN A 83 15.65 -1.53 -4.12
N ASN A 84 15.81 -2.84 -4.35
CA ASN A 84 16.66 -3.39 -5.41
C ASN A 84 15.92 -3.63 -6.73
N ILE A 85 14.60 -3.38 -6.78
CA ILE A 85 13.81 -3.51 -8.00
C ILE A 85 13.76 -2.14 -8.69
N ASP A 86 14.17 -2.13 -9.95
CA ASP A 86 14.09 -0.98 -10.82
C ASP A 86 13.74 -1.37 -12.27
N LEU A 87 13.64 -0.35 -13.11
CA LEU A 87 13.35 -0.44 -14.53
C LEU A 87 14.61 -0.72 -15.37
N GLN A 88 15.83 -0.72 -14.81
CA GLN A 88 17.07 -0.43 -15.54
C GLN A 88 17.36 -1.34 -16.76
N HIS A 89 16.88 -2.59 -16.76
CA HIS A 89 17.19 -3.56 -17.82
C HIS A 89 15.96 -4.27 -18.39
N GLY A 90 14.73 -3.84 -18.06
CA GLY A 90 13.52 -4.55 -18.48
C GLY A 90 12.32 -3.63 -18.70
N SER A 91 11.23 -4.22 -19.19
CA SER A 91 9.96 -3.52 -19.32
C SER A 91 9.34 -3.24 -17.94
N ALA A 92 8.41 -2.30 -17.87
CA ALA A 92 7.59 -2.07 -16.70
C ALA A 92 6.76 -3.33 -16.36
N THR A 93 6.36 -4.12 -17.35
CA THR A 93 5.72 -5.42 -17.12
C THR A 93 6.67 -6.41 -16.43
N ASP A 94 7.93 -6.50 -16.85
CA ASP A 94 8.94 -7.35 -16.20
C ASP A 94 9.22 -6.89 -14.78
N MET A 95 9.27 -5.58 -14.56
CA MET A 95 9.44 -5.01 -13.22
C MET A 95 8.27 -5.40 -12.30
N LEU A 96 7.03 -5.29 -12.78
CA LEU A 96 5.84 -5.71 -12.04
C LEU A 96 5.89 -7.21 -11.70
N GLN A 97 6.34 -8.03 -12.64
CA GLN A 97 6.48 -9.47 -12.42
C GLN A 97 7.50 -9.77 -11.32
N ARG A 98 8.66 -9.11 -11.34
CA ARG A 98 9.66 -9.21 -10.25
C ARG A 98 9.09 -8.75 -8.90
N MET A 99 8.30 -7.66 -8.87
CA MET A 99 7.65 -7.21 -7.64
C MET A 99 6.71 -8.28 -7.06
N ARG A 100 5.92 -8.95 -7.91
CA ARG A 100 5.04 -10.05 -7.50
C ARG A 100 5.81 -11.26 -6.98
N GLU A 101 6.91 -11.62 -7.62
CA GLU A 101 7.77 -12.72 -7.19
C GLU A 101 8.36 -12.46 -5.79
N VAL A 102 8.76 -11.22 -5.51
CA VAL A 102 9.30 -10.83 -4.19
C VAL A 102 8.21 -10.79 -3.11
N ILE A 103 6.98 -10.38 -3.46
CA ILE A 103 5.84 -10.42 -2.53
C ILE A 103 5.47 -11.87 -2.18
N GLY A 104 5.52 -12.78 -3.15
CA GLY A 104 5.19 -14.20 -2.96
C GLY A 104 3.73 -14.42 -2.53
N LEU A 105 3.53 -15.24 -1.49
CA LEU A 105 2.20 -15.55 -0.92
C LEU A 105 1.66 -14.48 0.04
N LYS A 106 2.42 -13.41 0.33
CA LYS A 106 1.94 -12.37 1.23
C LYS A 106 0.89 -11.50 0.53
N THR A 107 -0.21 -11.28 1.21
CA THR A 107 -1.24 -10.32 0.79
C THR A 107 -0.82 -8.92 1.22
N PHE A 108 -0.39 -8.10 0.27
CA PHE A 108 -0.29 -6.66 0.46
C PHE A 108 -1.46 -5.97 -0.24
N ASP A 109 -1.83 -4.80 0.25
CA ASP A 109 -2.81 -3.95 -0.43
C ASP A 109 -2.37 -3.64 -1.88
N GLU A 110 -3.26 -3.88 -2.84
CA GLU A 110 -2.96 -3.64 -4.26
C GLU A 110 -2.74 -2.15 -4.53
N GLY A 111 -3.37 -1.27 -3.75
CA GLY A 111 -3.14 0.18 -3.79
C GLY A 111 -1.70 0.54 -3.43
N LEU A 112 -1.15 -0.06 -2.37
CA LEU A 112 0.26 0.11 -1.99
C LEU A 112 1.21 -0.41 -3.07
N ILE A 113 0.98 -1.60 -3.61
CA ILE A 113 1.81 -2.16 -4.69
C ILE A 113 1.78 -1.23 -5.91
N LYS A 114 0.59 -0.73 -6.27
CA LYS A 114 0.40 0.21 -7.38
C LYS A 114 1.15 1.52 -7.14
N GLN A 115 1.08 2.08 -5.95
CA GLN A 115 1.82 3.30 -5.59
C GLN A 115 3.33 3.09 -5.74
N PHE A 116 3.84 1.95 -5.25
CA PHE A 116 5.25 1.59 -5.41
C PHE A 116 5.66 1.42 -6.87
N PHE A 117 4.86 0.67 -7.64
CA PHE A 117 5.10 0.45 -9.05
C PHE A 117 5.23 1.78 -9.82
N LEU A 118 4.29 2.70 -9.61
CA LEU A 118 4.32 4.02 -10.25
C LEU A 118 5.55 4.82 -9.82
N SER A 119 5.94 4.78 -8.53
CA SER A 119 7.11 5.53 -8.03
C SER A 119 8.44 5.14 -8.69
N LYS A 120 8.54 3.90 -9.19
CA LYS A 120 9.74 3.36 -9.87
C LYS A 120 9.83 3.73 -11.35
N LEU A 121 8.75 4.25 -11.93
CA LEU A 121 8.74 4.68 -13.34
C LEU A 121 9.36 6.07 -13.50
N PRO A 122 9.84 6.44 -14.70
CA PRO A 122 10.29 7.80 -14.98
C PRO A 122 9.15 8.82 -14.82
N GLN A 123 9.46 10.02 -14.32
CA GLN A 123 8.47 11.07 -14.00
C GLN A 123 7.52 11.40 -15.17
N ARG A 124 8.01 11.34 -16.41
CA ARG A 124 7.19 11.58 -17.61
C ARG A 124 6.12 10.50 -17.81
N VAL A 125 6.48 9.24 -17.57
CA VAL A 125 5.54 8.11 -17.64
C VAL A 125 4.53 8.20 -16.50
N GLN A 126 5.01 8.50 -15.28
CA GLN A 126 4.13 8.71 -14.13
C GLN A 126 3.06 9.77 -14.42
N ALA A 127 3.44 10.93 -14.93
CA ALA A 127 2.52 12.04 -15.21
C ALA A 127 1.38 11.64 -16.16
N VAL A 128 1.65 10.79 -17.15
CA VAL A 128 0.62 10.27 -18.05
C VAL A 128 -0.26 9.24 -17.34
N LEU A 129 0.34 8.33 -16.57
CA LEU A 129 -0.37 7.26 -15.88
C LEU A 129 -1.20 7.72 -14.68
N VAL A 130 -0.97 8.94 -14.15
CA VAL A 130 -1.80 9.52 -13.07
C VAL A 130 -3.28 9.56 -13.45
N SER A 131 -3.62 9.84 -14.71
CA SER A 131 -5.02 9.86 -15.18
C SER A 131 -5.65 8.48 -15.31
N PHE A 132 -4.85 7.41 -15.22
CA PHE A 132 -5.27 6.02 -15.39
C PHE A 132 -5.14 5.20 -14.09
N GLN A 133 -5.01 5.85 -12.93
CA GLN A 133 -4.80 5.19 -11.64
C GLN A 133 -5.89 4.18 -11.26
N ASN A 134 -7.09 4.34 -11.79
CA ASN A 134 -8.22 3.42 -11.58
C ASN A 134 -8.09 2.10 -12.35
N ASN A 135 -7.20 2.02 -13.33
CA ASN A 135 -6.99 0.81 -14.10
C ASN A 135 -6.31 -0.29 -13.27
N ALA A 136 -6.43 -1.53 -13.73
CA ALA A 136 -5.74 -2.66 -13.12
C ALA A 136 -4.20 -2.48 -13.23
N LEU A 137 -3.46 -2.99 -12.25
CA LEU A 137 -2.01 -2.82 -12.21
C LEU A 137 -1.30 -3.41 -13.45
N ASN A 138 -1.83 -4.49 -14.02
CA ASN A 138 -1.35 -5.08 -15.28
C ASN A 138 -1.50 -4.12 -16.47
N GLU A 139 -2.63 -3.40 -16.55
CA GLU A 139 -2.89 -2.45 -17.64
C GLU A 139 -1.99 -1.22 -17.54
N LEU A 140 -1.73 -0.77 -16.30
CA LEU A 140 -0.78 0.31 -16.04
C LEU A 140 0.63 -0.07 -16.50
N ALA A 141 1.07 -1.30 -16.24
CA ALA A 141 2.37 -1.78 -16.68
C ALA A 141 2.49 -1.88 -18.21
N ALA A 142 1.49 -2.46 -18.88
CA ALA A 142 1.46 -2.50 -20.34
C ALA A 142 1.40 -1.10 -20.97
N SER A 143 0.72 -0.15 -20.33
CA SER A 143 0.67 1.25 -20.77
C SER A 143 2.00 1.95 -20.58
N ALA A 144 2.68 1.72 -19.45
CA ALA A 144 4.03 2.21 -19.20
C ALA A 144 5.00 1.76 -20.29
N ASP A 145 4.94 0.49 -20.71
CA ASP A 145 5.79 -0.06 -21.77
C ASP A 145 5.58 0.64 -23.11
N ARG A 146 4.32 0.85 -23.51
CA ARG A 146 3.99 1.58 -24.74
C ARG A 146 4.51 3.01 -24.71
N ILE A 147 4.38 3.69 -23.57
CA ILE A 147 4.84 5.06 -23.39
C ILE A 147 6.37 5.11 -23.47
N LEU A 148 7.07 4.21 -22.77
CA LEU A 148 8.53 4.10 -22.79
C LEU A 148 9.07 3.84 -24.20
N LEU A 149 8.47 2.90 -24.94
CA LEU A 149 8.80 2.63 -26.33
C LEU A 149 8.61 3.85 -27.23
N THR A 150 7.50 4.58 -27.04
CA THR A 150 7.24 5.82 -27.81
C THR A 150 8.33 6.86 -27.59
N TYR A 151 8.75 7.06 -26.33
CA TYR A 151 9.84 7.99 -26.03
C TYR A 151 11.17 7.54 -26.66
N LEU A 152 11.53 6.26 -26.57
CA LEU A 152 12.75 5.73 -27.18
C LEU A 152 12.78 5.95 -28.69
N LEU A 153 11.67 5.68 -29.39
CA LEU A 153 11.55 5.91 -30.83
C LEU A 153 11.67 7.39 -31.19
N THR A 154 11.10 8.29 -30.37
CA THR A 154 11.19 9.74 -30.61
C THR A 154 12.63 10.25 -30.49
N TYR A 155 13.40 9.75 -29.52
CA TYR A 155 14.82 10.11 -29.36
C TYR A 155 15.74 9.52 -30.44
N LEU A 156 15.41 8.33 -30.96
CA LEU A 156 16.20 7.68 -32.03
C LEU A 156 15.89 8.24 -33.43
N LEU A 157 14.72 8.88 -33.63
CA LEU A 157 14.26 9.40 -34.92
C LEU A 157 14.45 10.90 -35.10
N THR A 158 14.94 11.65 -34.11
CA THR A 158 15.34 13.05 -34.32
C THR A 158 16.72 13.09 -35.00
N PRO A 159 16.85 13.57 -36.24
CA PRO A 159 18.16 13.75 -36.85
C PRO A 159 18.95 14.79 -36.06
N VAL A 160 20.14 14.43 -35.58
CA VAL A 160 21.16 15.38 -35.13
C VAL A 160 21.52 16.24 -36.34
N THR A 161 20.95 17.44 -36.43
CA THR A 161 21.40 18.41 -37.42
C THR A 161 22.83 18.79 -37.05
N PRO A 162 23.82 18.60 -37.96
CA PRO A 162 25.14 19.14 -37.71
C PRO A 162 25.00 20.66 -37.69
N ARG A 163 25.52 21.29 -36.65
CA ARG A 163 25.80 22.73 -36.69
C ARG A 163 26.84 22.94 -37.78
N GLU A 164 26.41 23.33 -38.97
CA GLU A 164 27.31 23.95 -39.94
C GLU A 164 27.81 25.26 -39.32
N GLY A 165 29.10 25.26 -38.99
CA GLY A 165 29.84 26.48 -38.79
C GLY A 165 30.21 27.06 -40.16
N ALA A 166 29.84 28.31 -40.38
CA ALA A 166 30.59 29.32 -41.12
C ALA A 166 29.92 30.67 -40.89
#